data_AF-A0A822UZ28-F1
#
_entry.id   AF-A0A822UZ28-F1
#
_cell.length_a   1.000
_cell.length_b   1.000
_cell.length_c   1.000
_cell.angle_alpha   90.00
_cell.angle_beta   90.00
_cell.angle_gamma   90.00
#
_symmetry.space_group_name_H-M   'P 1'
#
loop_
_entity.id
_entity.type
_entity.pdbx_description
1 polymer ?
#
loop_
_entity_poly.entity_id
_entity_poly.type
_entity_poly.pdbx_seq_one_letter_code
_entity_poly.pdbx_strand_id
1 'polypeptide(L)'
;MSTLEMFSPDIAREYGRKMLEIETRGNGDQMNALERVAREVGMKPRALRRLINGETMPTLTVFGRLRAGYLNLCERRIKRLQHDLEVEKGRFGSDPFADIDGRISALAEEVRRAKEATKRG
;
A
#
# COMPACT_ATOMS: atom_id res chain seq x y z
N MET A 1 19.24 -11.03 8.55
CA MET A 1 17.96 -11.09 9.27
C MET A 1 17.35 -12.47 9.04
N SER A 2 17.03 -13.19 10.11
CA SER A 2 16.40 -14.52 10.03
C SER A 2 15.00 -14.40 9.46
N THR A 3 14.52 -15.39 8.71
CA THR A 3 13.16 -15.46 8.14
C THR A 3 12.09 -15.27 9.22
N LEU A 4 12.38 -15.65 10.47
CA LEU A 4 11.52 -15.46 11.64
C LEU A 4 11.36 -13.99 12.06
N GLU A 5 12.37 -13.13 11.87
CA GLU A 5 12.25 -11.68 12.14
C GLU A 5 11.44 -10.96 11.06
N MET A 6 11.41 -11.50 9.84
CA MET A 6 10.67 -10.93 8.71
C MET A 6 9.15 -11.11 8.84
N PHE A 7 8.71 -12.08 9.63
CA PHE A 7 7.30 -12.38 9.94
C PHE A 7 6.91 -11.95 11.36
N SER A 8 7.20 -10.70 11.72
CA SER A 8 6.72 -10.16 13.00
C SER A 8 5.23 -9.78 12.92
N PRO A 9 4.41 -10.16 13.92
CA PRO A 9 3.06 -9.61 14.10
C PRO A 9 3.01 -8.08 14.06
N ASP A 10 4.08 -7.42 14.50
CA ASP A 10 4.16 -5.95 14.51
C ASP A 10 4.27 -5.37 13.09
N ILE A 11 4.99 -6.04 12.19
CA ILE A 11 5.06 -5.63 10.78
C ILE A 11 3.68 -5.80 10.11
N ALA A 12 2.96 -6.88 10.40
CA ALA A 12 1.60 -7.07 9.89
C ALA A 12 0.65 -5.96 10.37
N ARG A 13 0.73 -5.60 11.65
CA ARG A 13 -0.02 -4.50 12.25
C ARG A 13 0.33 -3.17 11.58
N GLU A 14 1.62 -2.93 11.36
CA GLU A 14 2.11 -1.71 10.72
C GLU A 14 1.59 -1.57 9.29
N TYR A 15 1.62 -2.64 8.48
CA TYR A 15 0.99 -2.62 7.16
C TYR A 15 -0.48 -2.24 7.27
N GLY A 16 -1.26 -2.93 8.12
CA GLY A 16 -2.68 -2.62 8.30
C GLY A 16 -2.94 -1.16 8.71
N ARG A 17 -2.14 -0.61 9.64
CA ARG A 17 -2.24 0.79 10.08
C ARG A 17 -1.92 1.77 8.95
N LYS A 18 -0.81 1.58 8.25
CA LYS A 18 -0.42 2.45 7.12
C LYS A 18 -1.44 2.41 5.99
N MET A 19 -1.97 1.23 5.67
CA MET A 19 -3.03 1.10 4.67
C MET A 19 -4.29 1.90 5.07
N LEU A 20 -4.69 1.84 6.36
CA LEU A 20 -5.83 2.57 6.87
C LEU A 20 -5.61 4.09 6.83
N GLU A 21 -4.43 4.54 7.25
CA GLU A 21 -4.04 5.95 7.20
C GLU A 21 -4.11 6.49 5.77
N ILE A 22 -3.53 5.77 4.81
CA ILE A 22 -3.52 6.15 3.39
C ILE A 22 -4.92 6.23 2.79
N GLU A 23 -5.82 5.32 3.15
CA GLU A 23 -7.17 5.25 2.60
C GLU A 23 -8.18 6.16 3.29
N THR A 24 -7.84 6.72 4.46
CA THR A 24 -8.71 7.64 5.19
C THR A 24 -8.74 9.01 4.52
N ARG A 25 -9.93 9.50 4.20
CA ARG A 25 -10.15 10.79 3.52
C ARG A 25 -10.56 11.94 4.43
N GLY A 26 -10.68 11.69 5.74
CA GLY A 26 -11.01 12.71 6.74
C GLY A 26 -11.83 12.16 7.91
N ASN A 27 -12.35 13.07 8.72
CA ASN A 27 -13.16 12.74 9.89
C ASN A 27 -14.42 11.94 9.49
N GLY A 28 -14.70 10.86 10.22
CA GLY A 28 -15.85 9.98 9.96
C GLY A 28 -15.62 8.90 8.89
N ASP A 29 -14.54 8.97 8.10
CA ASP A 29 -14.27 8.00 7.02
C ASP A 29 -13.54 6.73 7.52
N GLN A 30 -13.17 6.67 8.80
CA GLN A 30 -12.39 5.57 9.38
C GLN A 30 -13.00 4.18 9.14
N MET A 31 -14.32 4.04 9.29
CA MET A 31 -15.00 2.77 9.06
C MET A 31 -15.02 2.38 7.58
N ASN A 32 -15.26 3.34 6.69
CA ASN A 32 -15.25 3.11 5.25
C ASN A 32 -13.82 2.80 4.74
N ALA A 33 -12.81 3.49 5.28
CA ALA A 33 -11.40 3.20 4.99
C ALA A 33 -11.03 1.79 5.45
N LEU A 34 -11.46 1.39 6.65
CA LEU A 34 -11.28 0.03 7.15
C LEU A 34 -11.93 -1.01 6.22
N GLU A 35 -13.12 -0.73 5.69
CA GLU A 35 -13.78 -1.60 4.71
C GLU A 35 -13.01 -1.70 3.39
N ARG A 36 -12.51 -0.57 2.87
CA ARG A 36 -11.68 -0.54 1.65
C ARG A 36 -10.40 -1.35 1.83
N VAL A 37 -9.69 -1.16 2.94
CA VAL A 37 -8.47 -1.92 3.26
C VAL A 37 -8.79 -3.39 3.47
N ALA A 38 -9.87 -3.73 4.19
CA ALA A 38 -10.25 -5.11 4.41
C ALA A 38 -10.56 -5.83 3.08
N ARG A 39 -11.21 -5.14 2.14
CA ARG A 39 -11.44 -5.65 0.78
C ARG A 39 -10.13 -5.87 0.02
N GLU A 40 -9.20 -4.92 0.07
CA GLU A 40 -7.87 -5.03 -0.56
C GLU A 40 -7.10 -6.26 -0.05
N VAL A 41 -7.14 -6.52 1.25
CA VAL A 41 -6.43 -7.62 1.91
C VAL A 41 -7.21 -8.95 1.82
N GLY A 42 -8.49 -8.92 1.42
CA GLY A 42 -9.37 -10.09 1.38
C GLY A 42 -9.74 -10.61 2.77
N MET A 43 -10.05 -9.70 3.70
CA MET A 43 -10.46 -9.97 5.08
C MET A 43 -11.79 -9.30 5.42
N LYS A 44 -12.43 -9.74 6.51
CA LYS A 44 -13.58 -9.01 7.08
C LYS A 44 -13.08 -7.76 7.84
N PRO A 45 -13.77 -6.61 7.78
CA PRO A 45 -13.37 -5.37 8.47
C PRO A 45 -13.10 -5.56 9.96
N ARG A 46 -13.96 -6.31 10.66
CA ARG A 46 -13.77 -6.64 12.07
C ARG A 46 -12.48 -7.43 12.31
N ALA A 47 -12.16 -8.41 11.46
CA ALA A 47 -10.95 -9.22 11.61
C ALA A 47 -9.69 -8.37 11.40
N LEU A 48 -9.70 -7.49 10.40
CA LEU A 48 -8.62 -6.55 10.16
C LEU A 48 -8.40 -5.60 11.35
N ARG A 49 -9.48 -5.04 11.91
CA ARG A 49 -9.41 -4.16 13.09
C ARG A 49 -8.78 -4.86 14.29
N ARG A 50 -9.22 -6.08 14.61
CA ARG A 50 -8.66 -6.87 15.72
C ARG A 50 -7.17 -7.15 15.51
N LEU A 51 -6.77 -7.45 14.28
CA LEU A 51 -5.36 -7.66 13.93
C LEU A 51 -4.54 -6.38 14.14
N ILE A 52 -4.99 -5.23 13.63
CA ILE A 52 -4.34 -3.92 13.78
C ILE A 52 -4.18 -3.52 15.25
N ASN A 53 -5.20 -3.82 16.07
CA ASN A 53 -5.20 -3.58 17.51
C ASN A 53 -4.32 -4.57 18.29
N GLY A 54 -3.81 -5.62 17.64
CA GLY A 54 -3.00 -6.66 18.28
C GLY A 54 -3.81 -7.70 19.06
N GLU A 55 -5.13 -7.70 18.93
CA GLU A 55 -6.02 -8.68 19.57
C GLU A 55 -5.94 -10.08 18.94
N THR A 56 -5.38 -10.19 17.73
CA THR A 56 -5.20 -11.45 17.00
C THR A 56 -3.86 -11.50 16.30
N MET A 57 -3.27 -12.69 16.22
CA MET A 57 -2.02 -12.94 15.50
C MET A 57 -2.27 -13.15 14.00
N PRO A 58 -1.46 -12.57 13.11
CA PRO A 58 -1.55 -12.86 11.68
C PRO A 58 -1.09 -14.30 11.40
N THR A 59 -1.78 -14.98 10.48
CA THR A 59 -1.20 -16.17 9.83
C THR A 59 -0.22 -15.72 8.74
N LEU A 60 0.63 -16.65 8.28
CA LEU A 60 1.56 -16.39 7.16
C LEU A 60 0.82 -15.89 5.91
N THR A 61 -0.33 -16.50 5.61
CA THR A 61 -1.18 -16.08 4.49
C THR A 61 -1.73 -14.67 4.67
N VAL A 62 -2.17 -14.31 5.88
CA VAL A 62 -2.67 -12.97 6.19
C VAL A 62 -1.54 -11.93 6.07
N PHE A 63 -0.35 -12.25 6.57
CA PHE A 63 0.83 -11.40 6.40
C PHE A 63 1.13 -11.15 4.92
N GLY A 64 1.16 -12.21 4.10
CA GLY A 64 1.40 -12.11 2.65
C GLY A 64 0.38 -11.19 1.96
N ARG A 65 -0.91 -11.33 2.30
CA ARG A 65 -1.98 -10.47 1.77
C ARG A 65 -1.85 -9.01 2.22
N LEU A 66 -1.49 -8.76 3.47
CA LEU A 66 -1.25 -7.40 3.99
C LEU A 66 -0.10 -6.72 3.25
N ARG A 67 1.02 -7.43 3.08
CA ARG A 67 2.18 -6.93 2.34
C ARG A 67 1.83 -6.65 0.88
N ALA A 68 1.14 -7.57 0.22
CA ALA A 68 0.70 -7.41 -1.17
C ALA A 68 -0.28 -6.23 -1.31
N GLY A 69 -1.26 -6.10 -0.42
CA GLY A 69 -2.21 -5.00 -0.39
C GLY A 69 -1.55 -3.64 -0.18
N TYR A 70 -0.55 -3.56 0.71
CA TYR A 70 0.23 -2.35 0.91
C TYR A 70 0.99 -1.93 -0.36
N LEU A 71 1.64 -2.88 -1.04
CA LEU A 71 2.32 -2.58 -2.30
C LEU A 71 1.35 -2.22 -3.44
N ASN A 72 0.14 -2.80 -3.46
CA ASN A 72 -0.92 -2.37 -4.38
C ASN A 72 -1.32 -0.92 -4.15
N LEU A 73 -1.42 -0.47 -2.89
CA LEU A 73 -1.67 0.94 -2.57
C LEU A 73 -0.53 1.85 -3.04
N CYS A 74 0.72 1.46 -2.81
CA CYS A 74 1.88 2.21 -3.32
C CYS A 74 1.80 2.39 -4.83
N GLU A 75 1.52 1.32 -5.58
CA GLU A 75 1.36 1.39 -7.04
C GLU A 75 0.21 2.32 -7.45
N ARG A 76 -0.96 2.26 -6.77
CA ARG A 76 -2.08 3.18 -7.06
C ARG A 76 -1.71 4.64 -6.84
N ARG A 77 -0.94 4.95 -5.79
CA ARG A 77 -0.48 6.32 -5.50
C ARG A 77 0.51 6.81 -6.54
N ILE A 78 1.45 5.96 -6.96
CA ILE A 78 2.40 6.29 -8.02
C ILE A 78 1.65 6.58 -9.33
N LYS A 79 0.67 5.74 -9.70
CA LYS A 79 -0.17 5.96 -10.89
C LYS A 79 -0.94 7.28 -10.83
N ARG A 80 -1.46 7.65 -9.65
CA ARG A 80 -2.12 8.95 -9.45
C ARG A 80 -1.13 10.10 -9.65
N LEU A 81 0.06 10.01 -9.05
CA LEU A 81 1.09 11.03 -9.20
C LEU A 81 1.56 11.18 -10.65
N GLN A 82 1.72 10.06 -11.38
CA GLN A 82 1.98 10.08 -12.82
C GLN A 82 0.88 10.81 -13.59
N HIS A 83 -0.39 10.50 -13.31
CA HIS A 83 -1.52 11.17 -13.94
C HIS A 83 -1.55 12.67 -13.65
N ASP A 84 -1.33 13.08 -12.40
CA ASP A 84 -1.32 14.48 -11.99
C ASP A 84 -0.21 15.25 -12.73
N LEU A 85 0.97 14.63 -12.91
CA LEU A 85 2.05 15.23 -13.70
C LEU A 85 1.72 15.33 -15.19
N GLU A 86 1.08 14.32 -15.79
CA GLU A 86 0.65 14.41 -17.19
C GLU A 86 -0.33 15.56 -17.41
N VAL A 87 -1.24 15.80 -16.47
CA VAL A 87 -2.15 16.96 -16.50
C VAL A 87 -1.37 18.27 -16.45
N GLU A 88 -0.37 18.39 -15.58
CA GLU A 88 0.45 19.61 -15.45
C GLU A 88 1.38 19.84 -16.65
N LYS A 89 2.00 18.79 -17.20
CA LYS A 89 2.78 18.87 -18.44
C LYS A 89 1.93 19.36 -19.61
N GLY A 90 0.67 18.92 -19.69
CA GLY A 90 -0.29 19.41 -20.68
C GLY A 90 -0.61 20.91 -20.55
N ARG A 91 -0.45 21.50 -19.36
CA ARG A 91 -0.70 22.92 -19.09
C ARG A 91 0.54 23.80 -19.26
N PHE A 92 1.71 23.33 -18.85
CA PHE A 92 2.91 24.14 -18.68
C PHE A 92 4.11 23.68 -19.53
N GLY A 93 3.95 22.62 -20.32
CA GLY A 93 5.05 21.97 -21.04
C GLY A 93 5.81 20.96 -20.18
N SER A 94 6.55 20.07 -20.83
CA SER A 94 7.21 18.92 -20.19
C SER A 94 8.53 19.24 -19.50
N ASP A 95 9.25 20.27 -19.96
CA ASP A 95 10.64 20.53 -19.56
C ASP A 95 10.84 20.73 -18.05
N PRO A 96 9.95 21.44 -17.32
CA PRO A 96 10.09 21.58 -15.87
C PRO A 96 9.96 20.27 -15.08
N PHE A 97 9.39 19.23 -15.70
CA PHE A 97 9.03 17.97 -15.02
C PHE A 97 9.87 16.77 -15.45
N ALA A 98 10.80 16.91 -16.39
CA ALA A 98 11.54 15.78 -16.97
C ALA A 98 12.29 14.93 -15.93
N ASP A 99 13.00 15.57 -14.99
CA ASP A 99 13.71 14.85 -13.90
C ASP A 99 12.73 14.12 -12.97
N ILE A 100 11.61 14.77 -12.63
CA ILE A 100 10.59 14.22 -11.74
C ILE A 100 9.93 12.99 -12.37
N ASP A 101 9.65 13.04 -13.67
CA ASP A 101 9.03 11.96 -14.42
C ASP A 101 9.88 10.68 -14.45
N GLY A 102 11.19 10.85 -14.70
CA GLY A 102 12.15 9.75 -14.67
C GLY A 102 12.20 9.07 -13.30
N ARG A 103 12.23 9.86 -12.22
CA ARG A 103 12.27 9.34 -10.84
C ARG A 103 11.00 8.59 -10.45
N ILE A 104 9.84 9.09 -10.84
CA ILE A 104 8.56 8.42 -10.56
C ILE A 104 8.44 7.12 -11.35
N SER A 105 8.89 7.10 -12.60
CA SER A 105 8.92 5.90 -13.42
C SER A 105 9.86 4.84 -12.84
N ALA A 106 11.04 5.23 -12.35
CA ALA A 106 11.95 4.32 -11.66
C ALA A 106 11.32 3.75 -10.38
N LEU A 107 10.66 4.59 -9.57
CA LEU A 107 9.95 4.17 -8.37
C LEU A 107 8.79 3.21 -8.69
N ALA A 108 8.06 3.44 -9.79
CA ALA A 108 7.00 2.55 -10.25
C ALA A 108 7.54 1.14 -10.53
N GLU A 109 8.68 1.05 -11.20
CA GLU A 109 9.34 -0.22 -11.52
C GLU A 109 9.90 -0.94 -10.29
N GLU A 110 10.44 -0.21 -9.31
CA GLU A 110 10.84 -0.77 -8.02
C GLU A 110 9.65 -1.39 -7.27
N VAL A 111 8.53 -0.67 -7.19
CA VAL A 111 7.31 -1.19 -6.56
C VAL A 111 6.75 -2.40 -7.32
N ARG A 112 6.75 -2.36 -8.66
CA ARG A 112 6.32 -3.50 -9.49
C ARG A 112 7.15 -4.74 -9.20
N ARG A 113 8.48 -4.61 -9.17
CA ARG A 113 9.41 -5.72 -8.85
C ARG A 113 9.17 -6.25 -7.44
N ALA A 114 8.98 -5.37 -6.46
CA ALA A 114 8.67 -5.76 -5.08
C ALA A 114 7.35 -6.57 -5.01
N LYS A 115 6.32 -6.17 -5.76
CA LYS A 115 5.04 -6.90 -5.86
C LYS A 115 5.19 -8.27 -6.52
N GLU A 116 5.98 -8.37 -7.58
CA GLU A 116 6.22 -9.66 -8.24
C GLU A 116 6.95 -10.63 -7.31
N ALA A 117 7.88 -10.13 -6.49
CA ALA A 117 8.54 -10.93 -5.48
C ALA A 117 7.57 -11.48 -4.42
N THR A 118 6.48 -10.77 -4.10
CA THR A 118 5.46 -11.30 -3.15
C THR A 118 4.56 -12.38 -3.74
N LYS A 119 4.54 -12.56 -5.06
CA LYS A 119 3.77 -13.62 -5.72
C LYS A 119 4.54 -14.93 -5.88
N ARG A 120 5.87 -14.87 -5.76
CA ARG A 120 6.78 -16.01 -5.99
C ARG A 120 7.17 -16.76 -4.70
N GLY A 121 6.80 -16.24 -3.53
CA GLY A 121 7.02 -16.88 -2.22
C GLY A 121 5.72 -17.02 -1.46
#